data_AF-A0A812MH58-F1
#
_entry.id   AF-A0A812MH58-F1
#
_cell.length_a   1.000
_cell.length_b   1.000
_cell.length_c   1.000
_cell.angle_alpha   90.00
_cell.angle_beta   90.00
_cell.angle_gamma   90.00
#
_symmetry.space_group_name_H-M   'P 1'
#
loop_
_entity.id
_entity.type
_entity.pdbx_description
1 polymer ?
#
loop_
_entity_poly.entity_id
_entity_poly.type
_entity_poly.pdbx_seq_one_letter_code
_entity_poly.pdbx_strand_id
1 'polypeptide(L)'
;VESMGPWTVLELSPVTGRRHQLRIHMAMVGCPIIGDTEHGRKGDGAYGLLLASTQLKLPHPKPEPGGPVVLEFSEPEPEHFERWRRHVATTVERATRPAPATGGCCAGLRRLLPCPWTP
;
A
#
# COMPACT_ATOMS: atom_id res chain seq x y z
N VAL A 1 10.51 1.80 5.73
CA VAL A 1 9.28 0.96 5.79
C VAL A 1 8.37 1.54 6.85
N GLU A 2 7.18 1.99 6.46
CA GLU A 2 6.19 2.59 7.36
C GLU A 2 4.90 1.73 7.32
N SER A 3 4.40 1.30 8.48
CA SER A 3 3.22 0.44 8.58
C SER A 3 1.99 1.22 9.06
N MET A 4 0.89 1.13 8.33
CA MET A 4 -0.39 1.77 8.65
C MET A 4 -1.50 0.72 8.68
N GLY A 5 -1.65 0.01 9.80
CA GLY A 5 -2.65 -1.05 9.94
C GLY A 5 -2.43 -2.18 8.93
N PRO A 6 -3.41 -2.52 8.06
CA PRO A 6 -3.25 -3.58 7.05
C PRO A 6 -2.43 -3.16 5.81
N TRP A 7 -1.93 -1.92 5.75
CA TRP A 7 -1.13 -1.41 4.63
C TRP A 7 0.30 -1.10 5.04
N THR A 8 1.23 -1.15 4.10
CA THR A 8 2.65 -0.87 4.34
C THR A 8 3.24 -0.09 3.18
N VAL A 9 3.98 0.97 3.50
CA VAL A 9 4.76 1.76 2.55
C VAL A 9 6.16 1.15 2.47
N LEU A 10 6.55 0.79 1.25
CA LEU A 10 7.81 0.12 0.94
C LEU A 10 8.63 0.97 -0.03
N GLU A 11 9.91 1.08 0.26
CA GLU A 11 10.91 1.57 -0.69
C GLU A 11 11.46 0.35 -1.44
N LEU A 12 11.35 0.38 -2.77
CA LEU A 12 11.74 -0.74 -3.62
C LEU A 12 12.81 -0.28 -4.61
N SER A 13 13.92 -1.03 -4.69
CA SER A 13 14.99 -0.79 -5.67
C SER A 13 15.02 -1.95 -6.67
N PRO A 14 14.39 -1.80 -7.85
CA PRO A 14 14.39 -2.86 -8.85
C PRO A 14 15.80 -3.06 -9.41
N VAL A 15 16.31 -4.30 -9.37
CA VAL A 15 17.62 -4.67 -9.94
C VAL A 15 17.57 -4.71 -11.47
N THR A 16 16.39 -4.99 -12.03
CA THR A 16 16.15 -5.03 -13.48
C THR A 16 14.94 -4.15 -13.86
N GLY A 17 14.80 -3.79 -15.14
CA GLY A 17 13.70 -2.94 -15.63
C GLY A 17 12.60 -3.71 -16.38
N ARG A 18 12.20 -4.91 -15.93
CA ARG A 18 11.19 -5.71 -16.65
C ARG A 18 9.80 -5.08 -16.53
N ARG A 19 8.96 -5.28 -17.56
CA ARG A 19 7.59 -4.74 -17.58
C ARG A 19 6.81 -5.24 -16.36
N HIS A 20 6.17 -4.30 -15.64
CA HIS A 20 5.35 -4.57 -14.46
C HIS A 20 6.06 -5.34 -13.33
N GLN A 21 7.41 -5.36 -13.30
CA GLN A 21 8.16 -6.22 -12.40
C GLN A 21 7.75 -6.09 -10.93
N LEU A 22 7.73 -4.86 -10.40
CA LEU A 22 7.34 -4.63 -9.00
C LEU A 22 5.88 -5.01 -8.74
N ARG A 23 4.98 -4.71 -9.68
CA ARG A 23 3.54 -5.04 -9.59
C ARG A 23 3.33 -6.56 -9.47
N ILE A 24 3.95 -7.33 -10.36
CA ILE A 24 3.86 -8.80 -10.38
C ILE A 24 4.52 -9.40 -9.13
N HIS A 25 5.73 -8.94 -8.77
CA HIS A 25 6.44 -9.45 -7.59
C HIS A 25 5.63 -9.23 -6.30
N MET A 26 5.07 -8.03 -6.13
CA MET A 26 4.27 -7.69 -4.96
C MET A 26 2.98 -8.52 -4.89
N ALA A 27 2.33 -8.75 -6.04
CA ALA A 27 1.17 -9.63 -6.12
C ALA A 27 1.50 -11.10 -5.78
N MET A 28 2.64 -11.61 -6.24
CA MET A 28 3.10 -12.97 -5.94
C MET A 28 3.40 -13.19 -4.45
N VAL A 29 3.87 -12.15 -3.75
CA VAL A 29 4.12 -12.18 -2.30
C VAL A 29 2.81 -12.12 -1.49
N GLY A 30 1.68 -11.83 -2.13
CA GLY A 30 0.38 -11.68 -1.47
C GLY A 30 0.10 -10.25 -0.98
N CYS A 31 0.98 -9.31 -1.29
CA CYS A 31 0.89 -7.89 -0.94
C CYS A 31 0.80 -7.03 -2.22
N PRO A 32 -0.28 -7.12 -3.01
CA PRO A 32 -0.37 -6.39 -4.28
C PRO A 32 -0.38 -4.87 -4.05
N ILE A 33 0.11 -4.14 -5.06
CA ILE A 33 0.14 -2.67 -5.03
C ILE A 33 -1.29 -2.14 -5.15
N ILE A 34 -1.61 -1.12 -4.37
CA ILE A 34 -2.91 -0.47 -4.33
C ILE A 34 -3.15 0.27 -5.67
N GLY A 35 -4.37 0.17 -6.17
CA GLY A 35 -4.78 0.78 -7.43
C GLY A 35 -4.24 0.07 -8.68
N ASP A 36 -3.60 -1.09 -8.51
CA ASP A 36 -3.33 -1.99 -9.63
C ASP A 36 -4.63 -2.65 -10.10
N THR A 37 -5.06 -2.37 -11.33
CA THR A 37 -6.30 -2.93 -11.91
C THR A 37 -6.16 -4.38 -12.36
N GLU A 38 -4.93 -4.85 -12.62
CA GLU A 38 -4.64 -6.17 -13.19
C GLU A 38 -4.29 -7.19 -12.10
N HIS A 39 -3.54 -6.76 -11.09
CA HIS A 39 -3.03 -7.63 -10.01
C HIS A 39 -3.48 -7.22 -8.60
N GLY A 40 -4.24 -6.13 -8.46
CA GLY A 40 -4.69 -5.59 -7.18
C GLY A 40 -5.99 -6.20 -6.66
N ARG A 41 -6.44 -5.71 -5.49
CA ARG A 41 -7.73 -6.08 -4.92
C ARG A 41 -8.86 -5.26 -5.54
N LYS A 42 -10.04 -5.88 -5.69
CA LYS A 42 -11.25 -5.20 -6.16
C LYS A 42 -11.65 -4.11 -5.16
N GLY A 43 -11.79 -2.87 -5.64
CA GLY A 43 -12.15 -1.71 -4.82
C GLY A 43 -11.03 -0.67 -4.68
N ASP A 44 -9.77 -1.04 -4.95
CA ASP A 44 -8.61 -0.15 -4.75
C ASP A 44 -8.33 0.78 -5.94
N GLY A 45 -9.03 0.61 -7.07
CA GLY A 45 -8.82 1.38 -8.30
C GLY A 45 -9.18 2.87 -8.22
N ALA A 46 -9.86 3.31 -7.16
CA ALA A 46 -10.31 4.69 -7.01
C ALA A 46 -9.17 5.71 -6.80
N TYR A 47 -7.98 5.25 -6.40
CA TYR A 47 -6.84 6.11 -6.06
C TYR A 47 -5.74 6.13 -7.14
N GLY A 48 -5.88 5.31 -8.18
CA GLY A 48 -4.81 5.08 -9.16
C GLY A 48 -3.65 4.28 -8.57
N LEU A 49 -2.69 3.91 -9.43
CA LEU A 49 -1.56 3.07 -9.04
C LEU A 49 -0.65 3.81 -8.04
N LEU A 50 -0.51 3.26 -6.83
CA LEU A 50 0.41 3.76 -5.80
C LEU A 50 1.81 3.20 -6.01
N LEU A 51 2.41 3.53 -7.15
CA LEU A 51 3.80 3.25 -7.46
C LEU A 51 4.40 4.48 -8.13
N ALA A 52 5.44 5.05 -7.51
CA ALA A 52 6.14 6.21 -8.01
C ALA A 52 7.65 5.99 -7.92
N SER A 53 8.40 6.57 -8.87
CA SER A 53 9.85 6.61 -8.84
C SER A 53 10.29 7.90 -8.18
N THR A 54 10.68 7.83 -6.91
CA THR A 54 11.09 9.00 -6.11
C THR A 54 12.57 9.34 -6.27
N GLN A 55 13.41 8.34 -6.56
CA GLN A 55 14.84 8.53 -6.70
C GLN A 55 15.40 7.75 -7.88
N LEU A 56 16.31 8.38 -8.62
CA LEU A 56 17.05 7.76 -9.72
C LEU A 56 18.53 8.12 -9.57
N LYS A 57 19.39 7.09 -9.55
CA LYS A 57 20.84 7.23 -9.52
C LYS A 57 21.44 6.58 -10.75
N LEU A 58 22.24 7.32 -11.51
CA LEU A 58 22.85 6.82 -12.73
C LEU A 58 24.26 7.39 -12.91
N PRO A 59 25.21 6.59 -13.43
CA PRO A 59 26.54 7.08 -13.76
C PRO A 59 26.43 8.11 -14.89
N HIS A 60 27.24 9.16 -14.82
CA HIS A 60 27.30 10.16 -15.88
C HIS A 60 27.75 9.48 -17.19
N PRO A 61 27.04 9.71 -18.32
CA PRO A 61 27.29 8.99 -19.58
C PRO A 61 28.66 9.29 -20.19
N LYS A 62 29.26 10.44 -19.84
CA LYS A 62 30.61 10.82 -20.26
C LYS A 62 31.55 10.77 -19.05
N PRO A 63 32.61 9.97 -19.07
CA PRO A 63 33.62 10.01 -18.01
C PRO A 63 34.31 11.38 -18.05
N GLU A 64 34.25 12.11 -16.93
CA GLU A 64 35.02 13.33 -16.78
C GLU A 64 36.47 13.01 -16.40
N PRO A 65 37.45 13.90 -16.70
CA PRO A 65 38.86 13.68 -16.39
C PRO A 65 39.18 13.47 -14.89
N GLY A 66 38.19 13.64 -14.00
CA GLY A 66 38.31 13.51 -12.54
C GLY A 66 37.76 12.21 -11.93
N GLY A 67 37.27 11.26 -12.74
CA GLY A 67 36.73 9.97 -12.27
C GLY A 67 35.22 9.79 -12.49
N PRO A 68 34.65 8.67 -12.03
CA PRO A 68 33.23 8.38 -12.24
C PRO A 68 32.34 9.33 -11.41
N VAL A 69 31.57 10.16 -12.11
CA VAL A 69 30.55 11.03 -11.52
C VAL A 69 29.21 10.31 -11.51
N VAL A 70 28.50 10.32 -10.37
CA VAL A 70 27.15 9.78 -10.24
C VAL A 70 26.15 10.92 -10.20
N LEU A 71 25.13 10.85 -11.07
CA LEU A 71 24.00 11.76 -11.08
C LEU A 71 22.91 11.21 -10.17
N GLU A 72 22.39 12.06 -9.29
CA GLU A 72 21.26 11.74 -8.41
C GLU A 72 20.09 12.68 -8.71
N PHE A 73 18.92 12.10 -8.95
CA PHE A 73 17.67 12.80 -9.15
C PHE A 73 16.71 12.39 -8.04
N SER A 74 16.06 13.38 -7.42
CA SER A 74 15.06 13.18 -6.38
C SER A 74 13.82 13.98 -6.74
N GLU A 75 12.68 13.30 -6.84
CA GLU A 75 11.38 13.90 -7.07
C GLU A 75 10.50 13.62 -5.83
N PRO A 76 9.76 14.62 -5.31
CA PRO A 76 8.82 14.40 -4.21
C PRO A 76 7.72 13.40 -4.57
N GLU A 77 7.10 12.84 -3.53
CA GLU A 77 5.97 11.91 -3.67
C GLU A 77 4.79 12.59 -4.41
N PRO A 78 4.15 11.93 -5.39
CA PRO A 78 3.00 12.50 -6.09
C PRO A 78 1.79 12.79 -5.19
N GLU A 79 1.02 13.82 -5.53
CA GLU A 79 -0.15 14.29 -4.75
C GLU A 79 -1.22 13.21 -4.52
N HIS A 80 -1.39 12.26 -5.45
CA HIS A 80 -2.39 11.21 -5.31
C HIS A 80 -2.09 10.22 -4.17
N PHE A 81 -0.84 10.13 -3.72
CA PHE A 81 -0.50 9.36 -2.53
C PHE A 81 -1.06 10.00 -1.26
N GLU A 82 -1.02 11.33 -1.14
CA GLU A 82 -1.59 12.03 0.01
C GLU A 82 -3.09 11.80 0.12
N ARG A 83 -3.79 11.80 -1.03
CA ARG A 83 -5.22 11.49 -1.10
C ARG A 83 -5.52 10.10 -0.52
N TRP A 84 -4.69 9.10 -0.85
CA TRP A 84 -4.81 7.76 -0.29
C TRP A 84 -4.47 7.73 1.21
N ARG A 85 -3.37 8.36 1.64
CA ARG A 85 -2.98 8.44 3.06
C ARG A 85 -4.11 9.04 3.92
N ARG A 86 -4.75 10.11 3.44
CA ARG A 86 -5.90 10.75 4.11
C ARG A 86 -7.09 9.80 4.21
N HIS A 87 -7.38 9.03 3.16
CA HIS A 87 -8.47 8.05 3.18
C HIS A 87 -8.20 6.93 4.20
N VAL A 88 -6.99 6.39 4.23
CA VAL A 88 -6.61 5.32 5.15
C VAL A 88 -6.62 5.80 6.60
N ALA A 89 -6.13 7.01 6.89
CA ALA A 89 -6.16 7.58 8.24
C ALA A 89 -7.59 7.57 8.82
N THR A 90 -8.59 8.00 8.04
CA THR A 90 -10.00 7.99 8.47
C THR A 90 -10.59 6.59 8.66
N THR A 91 -10.07 5.61 7.92
CA THR A 91 -10.56 4.23 7.96
C THR A 91 -9.99 3.47 9.15
N VAL A 92 -8.68 3.63 9.40
CA VAL A 92 -8.01 3.07 10.58
C VAL A 92 -8.65 3.60 11.86
N GLU A 93 -8.91 4.91 11.94
CA GLU A 93 -9.55 5.52 13.11
C GLU A 93 -10.99 4.99 13.37
N ARG A 94 -11.73 4.62 12.32
CA ARG A 94 -13.03 3.94 12.45
C ARG A 94 -12.90 2.49 12.92
N ALA A 95 -11.85 1.79 12.48
CA ALA A 95 -11.62 0.39 12.82
C ALA A 95 -11.00 0.18 14.21
N THR A 96 -10.18 1.14 14.68
CA THR A 96 -9.57 1.11 16.03
C THR A 96 -10.44 1.77 17.08
N ARG A 97 -11.54 2.43 16.69
CA ARG A 97 -12.54 2.90 17.66
C ARG A 97 -13.10 1.68 18.39
N PRO A 98 -12.99 1.59 19.72
CA PRO A 98 -13.65 0.52 20.45
C PRO A 98 -15.14 0.62 20.13
N ALA A 99 -15.76 -0.52 19.79
CA ALA A 99 -17.20 -0.58 19.62
C ALA A 99 -17.84 0.10 20.85
N PRO A 100 -18.85 0.98 20.65
CA PRO A 100 -19.48 1.62 21.80
C PRO A 100 -19.90 0.51 22.74
N ALA A 101 -19.38 0.56 23.98
CA ALA A 101 -19.74 -0.38 25.03
C ALA A 101 -21.26 -0.34 25.12
N THR A 102 -21.90 -1.33 24.51
CA THR A 102 -23.35 -1.43 24.53
C THR A 102 -23.66 -1.94 25.92
N GLY A 103 -23.74 -0.99 26.85
CA GLY A 103 -24.22 -1.25 28.19
C GLY A 103 -25.62 -1.84 28.07
N GLY A 104 -25.73 -3.09 28.51
CA GLY A 104 -26.95 -3.72 29.01
C GLY A 104 -28.26 -3.47 28.25
N CYS A 105 -28.67 -4.46 27.46
CA CYS A 105 -30.02 -5.03 27.59
C CYS A 105 -30.03 -6.44 26.98
N CYS A 106 -29.40 -7.39 27.69
CA CYS A 106 -29.74 -8.80 27.54
C CYS A 106 -31.10 -9.04 28.19
N ALA A 107 -32.18 -8.65 27.53
CA ALA A 107 -33.53 -9.04 27.89
C ALA A 107 -34.30 -9.41 26.63
N GLY A 108 -34.22 -10.71 26.30
CA GLY A 108 -35.26 -11.40 25.54
C GLY A 108 -35.37 -11.12 24.05
N LEU A 109 -34.63 -11.87 23.23
CA LEU A 109 -35.25 -12.45 22.03
C LEU A 109 -34.55 -13.76 21.64
N ARG A 110 -35.20 -14.86 21.98
CA ARG A 110 -35.00 -16.17 21.36
C ARG A 110 -35.28 -16.03 19.85
N ARG A 111 -34.35 -16.44 18.98
CA ARG A 111 -34.53 -17.54 18.01
C ARG A 111 -33.40 -17.55 16.97
N LEU A 112 -32.80 -18.73 16.87
CA LEU A 112 -32.47 -19.47 15.65
C LEU A 112 -31.53 -18.78 14.66
N LEU A 113 -30.27 -19.24 14.63
CA LEU A 113 -29.65 -19.88 13.46
C LEU A 113 -28.40 -20.66 13.96
N PRO A 114 -28.13 -21.89 13.49
CA PRO A 114 -27.00 -22.70 13.92
C PRO A 114 -25.69 -22.22 13.28
N CYS A 115 -24.68 -21.95 14.10
CA CYS A 115 -23.31 -21.70 13.64
C CYS A 115 -22.67 -23.00 13.10
N PRO A 116 -22.08 -23.00 11.90
CA PRO A 116 -21.46 -24.18 11.30
C PRO A 116 -19.96 -24.35 11.61
N TRP A 117 -19.43 -23.74 12.68
CA TRP A 117 -18.01 -23.87 13.04
C TRP A 117 -17.84 -24.16 14.54
N THR A 118 -17.60 -25.42 14.86
CA THR A 118 -16.99 -25.90 16.11
C THR A 118 -16.10 -27.09 15.75
N PRO A 119 -14.81 -27.12 16.10
CA PRO A 119 -14.17 -28.35 16.52
C PRO A 119 -14.70 -28.78 17.90
#